data_AF-A0A1V4V4X7-F1
#
_entry.id   AF-A0A1V4V4X7-F1
#
_cell.length_a   1.000
_cell.length_b   1.000
_cell.length_c   1.000
_cell.angle_alpha   90.00
_cell.angle_beta   90.00
_cell.angle_gamma   90.00
#
_symmetry.space_group_name_H-M   'P 1'
#
loop_
_entity.id
_entity.type
_entity.pdbx_description
1 polymer ?
#
loop_
_entity_poly.entity_id
_entity_poly.type
_entity_poly.pdbx_seq_one_letter_code
_entity_poly.pdbx_strand_id
1 'polypeptide(L)'
;MTTLIITDIKCSKWDIGQDIITAVVVNAEGEDLSSLMIQAKELCRARIILESASVTEDLPQIGVKKGDLYCRMQSSSDHGLKVGDKLAIDGKE
;
A
#
# COMPACT_ATOMS: atom_id res chain seq x y z
N MET A 1 8.02 -3.98 -14.18
CA MET A 1 7.17 -2.82 -13.81
C MET A 1 6.59 -3.14 -12.46
N THR A 2 6.96 -2.35 -11.47
CA THR A 2 6.50 -2.55 -10.11
C THR A 2 5.03 -2.18 -10.02
N THR A 3 4.23 -2.98 -9.31
CA THR A 3 2.79 -2.76 -9.19
C THR A 3 2.39 -2.76 -7.73
N LEU A 4 1.59 -1.79 -7.33
CA LEU A 4 0.95 -1.73 -6.04
C LEU A 4 -0.46 -2.32 -6.15
N ILE A 5 -0.78 -3.33 -5.33
CA ILE A 5 -2.11 -3.95 -5.31
C ILE A 5 -2.78 -3.63 -3.98
N ILE A 6 -3.95 -2.99 -4.01
CA ILE A 6 -4.70 -2.70 -2.79
C ILE A 6 -5.37 -3.98 -2.29
N THR A 7 -5.03 -4.43 -1.09
CA THR A 7 -5.53 -5.70 -0.54
C THR A 7 -6.56 -5.53 0.56
N ASP A 8 -6.58 -4.37 1.23
CA ASP A 8 -7.52 -4.07 2.30
C ASP A 8 -7.68 -2.56 2.47
N ILE A 9 -8.89 -2.12 2.83
CA ILE A 9 -9.20 -0.73 3.17
C ILE A 9 -10.10 -0.75 4.41
N LYS A 10 -9.70 -0.04 5.46
CA LYS A 10 -10.43 0.03 6.72
C LYS A 10 -10.54 1.46 7.22
N CYS A 11 -11.72 1.87 7.65
CA CYS A 11 -11.88 3.17 8.31
C CYS A 11 -11.05 3.24 9.61
N SER A 12 -10.32 4.33 9.78
CA SER A 12 -9.62 4.62 11.03
C SER A 12 -10.66 4.83 12.13
N LYS A 13 -10.49 4.12 13.25
CA LYS A 13 -11.35 4.30 14.43
C LYS A 13 -11.02 5.58 15.20
N TRP A 14 -9.82 6.12 15.01
CA TRP A 14 -9.29 7.24 15.78
C TRP A 14 -9.33 8.55 14.99
N ASP A 15 -9.23 8.47 13.67
CA ASP A 15 -9.21 9.61 12.76
C ASP A 15 -10.46 9.59 11.87
N ILE A 16 -11.48 10.34 12.26
CA ILE A 16 -12.73 10.41 11.50
C ILE A 16 -12.45 10.96 10.09
N GLY A 17 -12.96 10.27 9.07
CA GLY A 17 -12.75 10.64 7.66
C GLY A 17 -11.39 10.24 7.11
N GLN A 18 -10.68 9.35 7.79
CA GLN A 18 -9.46 8.72 7.29
C GLN A 18 -9.65 7.21 7.15
N ASP A 19 -9.09 6.66 6.09
CA ASP A 19 -9.00 5.23 5.84
C ASP A 19 -7.54 4.77 5.93
N ILE A 20 -7.37 3.54 6.41
CA ILE A 20 -6.13 2.79 6.42
C ILE A 20 -6.17 1.87 5.20
N ILE A 21 -5.29 2.14 4.26
CA ILE A 21 -5.11 1.37 3.03
C ILE A 21 -3.95 0.41 3.25
N THR A 22 -4.18 -0.88 3.00
CA THR A 22 -3.12 -1.89 2.92
C THR A 22 -2.88 -2.24 1.46
N ALA A 23 -1.62 -2.25 1.06
CA ALA A 23 -1.24 -2.60 -0.29
C ALA A 23 0.01 -3.49 -0.32
N VAL A 24 0.09 -4.33 -1.34
CA VAL A 24 1.23 -5.21 -1.63
C VAL A 24 1.99 -4.68 -2.84
N VAL A 25 3.32 -4.63 -2.72
CA VAL A 25 4.22 -4.30 -3.81
C VAL A 25 4.63 -5.60 -4.51
N VAL A 26 4.33 -5.69 -5.79
CA VAL A 26 4.65 -6.85 -6.66
C VAL A 26 5.70 -6.45 -7.67
N ASN A 27 6.65 -7.35 -7.93
CA ASN A 27 7.78 -7.15 -8.86
C ASN A 27 8.72 -5.99 -8.47
N ALA A 28 8.95 -5.77 -7.17
CA ALA A 28 9.84 -4.75 -6.62
C ALA A 28 11.35 -5.05 -6.81
N GLU A 29 11.71 -5.89 -7.79
CA GLU A 29 13.07 -6.39 -7.94
C GLU A 29 14.03 -5.26 -8.36
N GLY A 30 15.02 -4.96 -7.51
CA GLY A 30 16.08 -4.00 -7.80
C GLY A 30 15.68 -2.52 -7.62
N GLU A 31 14.47 -2.23 -7.15
CA GLU A 31 14.06 -0.86 -6.83
C GLU A 31 14.40 -0.48 -5.38
N ASP A 32 14.73 0.79 -5.18
CA ASP A 32 14.97 1.36 -3.86
C ASP A 32 13.65 1.41 -3.06
N LEU A 33 13.66 0.81 -1.87
CA LEU A 33 12.47 0.72 -1.03
C LEU A 33 11.93 2.11 -0.66
N SER A 34 12.81 3.08 -0.38
CA SER A 34 12.37 4.43 -0.03
C SER A 34 11.61 5.09 -1.19
N SER A 35 12.12 4.96 -2.41
CA SER A 35 11.51 5.47 -3.63
C SER A 35 10.18 4.78 -3.94
N LEU A 36 10.09 3.47 -3.73
CA LEU A 36 8.84 2.71 -3.85
C LEU A 36 7.77 3.20 -2.87
N MET A 37 8.17 3.43 -1.61
CA MET A 37 7.23 3.87 -0.58
C MET A 37 6.72 5.29 -0.84
N ILE A 38 7.56 6.20 -1.34
CA ILE A 38 7.14 7.56 -1.74
C ILE A 38 6.08 7.47 -2.85
N GLN A 39 6.37 6.71 -3.92
CA GLN A 39 5.43 6.54 -5.03
C GLN A 39 4.13 5.86 -4.59
N ALA A 40 4.21 4.82 -3.76
CA ALA A 40 3.04 4.15 -3.21
C ALA A 40 2.15 5.11 -2.41
N LYS A 41 2.76 5.97 -1.60
CA LYS A 41 2.07 7.02 -0.85
C LYS A 41 1.35 8.00 -1.78
N GLU A 42 2.01 8.47 -2.84
CA GLU A 42 1.41 9.41 -3.80
C GLU A 42 0.25 8.78 -4.58
N LEU A 43 0.45 7.56 -5.11
CA LEU A 43 -0.58 6.81 -5.82
C LEU A 43 -1.80 6.53 -4.94
N CYS A 44 -1.59 6.24 -3.66
CA CYS A 44 -2.66 6.02 -2.71
C CYS A 44 -3.26 7.30 -2.14
N ARG A 45 -2.81 8.48 -2.58
CA ARG A 45 -3.16 9.79 -2.00
C ARG A 45 -3.00 9.82 -0.49
N ALA A 46 -2.03 9.07 0.01
CA ALA A 46 -1.82 8.87 1.43
C ALA A 46 -1.07 10.05 2.04
N ARG A 47 -1.50 10.45 3.22
CA ARG A 47 -0.86 11.51 3.99
C ARG A 47 0.42 11.01 4.66
N ILE A 48 0.38 9.79 5.19
CA ILE A 48 1.50 9.14 5.88
C ILE A 48 1.54 7.64 5.57
N ILE A 49 2.74 7.08 5.62
CA ILE A 49 2.98 5.64 5.67
C ILE A 49 3.05 5.27 7.15
N LEU A 50 2.21 4.34 7.58
CA LEU A 50 2.15 3.85 8.95
C LEU A 50 3.15 2.72 9.17
N GLU A 51 3.28 1.85 8.17
CA GLU A 51 4.10 0.65 8.25
C GLU A 51 4.52 0.21 6.84
N SER A 52 5.72 -0.32 6.71
CA SER A 52 6.17 -1.05 5.53
C SER A 52 7.10 -2.17 5.95
N ALA A 53 6.82 -3.41 5.55
CA ALA A 53 7.63 -4.56 5.93
C ALA A 53 7.48 -5.72 4.94
N SER A 54 8.48 -6.61 4.93
CA SER A 54 8.33 -7.93 4.31
C SER A 54 7.58 -8.84 5.27
N VAL A 55 6.53 -9.48 4.78
CA VAL A 55 5.65 -10.34 5.55
C VAL A 55 6.36 -11.67 5.86
N THR A 56 6.43 -12.05 7.13
CA THR A 56 7.08 -13.29 7.58
C THR A 56 6.15 -14.51 7.67
N GLU A 57 4.84 -14.28 7.68
CA GLU A 57 3.77 -15.27 7.83
C GLU A 57 2.51 -14.85 7.05
N ASP A 58 1.66 -15.78 6.63
CA ASP A 58 0.45 -15.39 5.89
C ASP A 58 -0.54 -14.58 6.75
N LEU A 59 -1.03 -13.46 6.21
CA LEU A 59 -1.96 -12.55 6.86
C LEU A 59 -3.25 -12.44 6.01
N PRO A 60 -4.10 -13.49 5.99
CA PRO A 60 -5.28 -13.55 5.13
C PRO A 60 -6.30 -12.44 5.41
N GLN A 61 -6.37 -11.93 6.63
CA GLN A 61 -7.28 -10.86 7.07
C GLN A 61 -7.02 -9.49 6.40
N ILE A 62 -5.85 -9.31 5.79
CA ILE A 62 -5.47 -8.12 5.04
C ILE A 62 -4.92 -8.48 3.64
N GLY A 63 -5.18 -9.71 3.18
CA GLY A 63 -4.87 -10.16 1.83
C GLY A 63 -3.38 -10.26 1.47
N VAL A 64 -2.51 -10.44 2.47
CA VAL A 64 -1.04 -10.54 2.30
C VAL A 64 -0.55 -11.95 2.57
N LYS A 65 0.50 -12.36 1.86
CA LYS A 65 1.14 -13.68 2.00
C LYS A 65 2.57 -13.54 2.47
N LYS A 66 3.11 -14.63 3.03
CA LYS A 66 4.52 -14.73 3.39
C LYS A 66 5.41 -14.41 2.19
N GLY A 67 6.37 -13.50 2.40
CA GLY A 67 7.30 -13.03 1.38
C GLY A 67 6.85 -11.77 0.64
N ASP A 68 5.58 -11.37 0.77
CA ASP A 68 5.10 -10.12 0.19
C ASP A 68 5.77 -8.92 0.87
N LEU A 69 6.10 -7.90 0.09
CA LEU A 69 6.39 -6.57 0.60
C LEU A 69 5.07 -5.82 0.68
N TYR A 70 4.68 -5.39 1.88
CA TYR A 70 3.45 -4.64 2.07
C TYR A 70 3.69 -3.30 2.71
N CYS A 71 2.75 -2.37 2.49
CA CYS A 71 2.70 -1.11 3.19
C CYS A 71 1.26 -0.81 3.66
N ARG A 72 1.17 -0.15 4.82
CA ARG A 72 -0.06 0.45 5.33
C ARG A 72 0.07 1.94 5.33
N MET A 73 -0.97 2.59 4.84
CA MET A 73 -0.98 4.02 4.60
C MET A 73 -2.29 4.62 5.11
N GLN A 74 -2.21 5.85 5.60
CA GLN A 74 -3.39 6.61 5.98
C GLN A 74 -3.72 7.61 4.88
N SER A 75 -4.96 7.60 4.40
CA SER A 75 -5.47 8.55 3.41
C SER A 75 -6.86 9.04 3.81
N SER A 76 -7.32 10.14 3.21
CA SER A 76 -8.70 10.60 3.36
C SER A 76 -9.67 9.63 2.70
N SER A 77 -10.85 9.43 3.29
CA SER A 77 -11.82 8.45 2.80
C SER A 77 -12.41 8.76 1.40
N ASP A 78 -12.11 9.92 0.82
CA ASP A 78 -12.44 10.31 -0.55
C ASP A 78 -11.36 9.93 -1.58
N HIS A 79 -10.40 9.06 -1.21
CA HIS A 79 -9.31 8.60 -2.07
C HIS A 79 -9.74 7.89 -3.36
N GLY A 80 -10.96 7.33 -3.40
CA GLY A 80 -11.54 6.68 -4.58
C GLY A 80 -11.03 5.26 -4.91
N LEU A 81 -9.97 4.80 -4.23
CA LEU A 81 -9.41 3.45 -4.33
C LEU A 81 -10.36 2.35 -3.83
N LYS A 82 -10.19 1.15 -4.37
CA LYS A 82 -10.91 -0.07 -4.01
C LYS A 82 -9.95 -1.25 -3.81
N VAL A 83 -10.36 -2.22 -2.99
CA VAL A 83 -9.65 -3.50 -2.88
C VAL A 83 -9.63 -4.19 -4.24
N GLY A 84 -8.43 -4.64 -4.65
CA GLY A 84 -8.16 -5.23 -5.95
C GLY A 84 -7.62 -4.25 -6.99
N ASP A 85 -7.62 -2.94 -6.72
CA ASP A 85 -7.01 -1.96 -7.61
C ASP A 85 -5.51 -2.23 -7.76
N LYS A 86 -5.04 -2.12 -9.01
CA LYS A 86 -3.63 -2.29 -9.39
C LYS A 86 -3.11 -0.96 -9.88
N LEU A 87 -2.19 -0.38 -9.15
CA LEU A 87 -1.57 0.91 -9.46
C LEU A 87 -0.16 0.64 -9.97
N ALA A 88 0.12 1.06 -11.19
CA ALA A 88 1.46 0.92 -11.76
C ALA A 88 2.40 1.94 -11.10
N ILE A 89 3.52 1.46 -10.58
CA ILE A 89 4.63 2.29 -10.14
C ILE A 89 5.58 2.34 -11.34
N ASP A 90 5.54 3.46 -12.08
CA ASP A 90 6.50 3.72 -13.15
C ASP A 90 7.67 4.47 -12.52
N GLY A 91 8.79 3.78 -12.33
CA GLY A 91 10.02 4.37 -11.78
C GLY A 91 10.72 5.32 -12.77
N LYS A 92 9.99 6.27 -13.34
CA LYS A 92 10.51 7.31 -14.23
C LYS A 92 9.83 8.63 -13.96
N GLU A 93 10.62 9.57 -13.43
CA GLU A 93 11.09 10.69 -14.24
C GLU A 93 12.60 10.87 -14.02
#